data_AF-A0A0X8D420-F1
#
_entry.id   AF-A0A0X8D420-F1
#
_cell.length_a   1.000
_cell.length_b   1.000
_cell.length_c   1.000
_cell.angle_alpha   90.00
_cell.angle_beta   90.00
_cell.angle_gamma   90.00
#
_symmetry.space_group_name_H-M   'P 1'
#
loop_
_entity.id
_entity.type
_entity.pdbx_description
1 polymer ?
#
loop_
_entity_poly.entity_id
_entity_poly.type
_entity_poly.pdbx_seq_one_letter_code
_entity_poly.pdbx_strand_id
1 'polypeptide(L)'
;MTNHHAHVTLFGTVDVQTGDGFCTSANQCNAAAFLSFLQKLLVHYMDKFIVLVLDNARIHHVKLLRPFLEQNRHQLSLLFLPPYSPEWNPIEKLWRWLKDMVIVNRFHKDESEIRSSVSDFLEFIHPCPEKVLSRIGCLKR
;
A
#
# COMPACT_ATOMS: atom_id res chain seq x y z
N MET A 1 2.10 2.66 34.05
CA MET A 1 1.28 2.35 32.85
C MET A 1 2.10 2.80 31.65
N THR A 2 2.69 1.86 30.92
CA THR A 2 3.56 2.16 29.77
C THR A 2 2.69 2.63 28.61
N ASN A 3 2.90 3.86 28.14
CA ASN A 3 2.28 4.40 26.93
C ASN A 3 2.74 3.58 25.71
N HIS A 4 2.12 2.45 25.44
CA HIS A 4 2.21 1.79 24.15
C HIS A 4 1.27 2.51 23.20
N HIS A 5 1.83 3.32 22.31
CA HIS A 5 1.07 3.84 21.17
C HIS A 5 0.79 2.65 20.26
N ALA A 6 -0.49 2.27 20.15
CA ALA A 6 -0.92 1.23 19.20
C ALA A 6 -0.56 1.69 17.78
N HIS A 7 0.04 0.80 17.01
CA HIS A 7 0.41 1.06 15.63
C HIS A 7 0.04 -0.14 14.76
N VAL A 8 -0.33 0.13 13.51
CA VAL A 8 -0.65 -0.91 12.53
C VAL A 8 0.27 -0.73 11.34
N THR A 9 0.92 -1.81 10.90
CA THR A 9 1.70 -1.80 9.66
C THR A 9 0.77 -2.10 8.50
N LEU A 10 0.81 -1.27 7.45
CA LEU A 10 0.05 -1.44 6.23
C LEU A 10 1.00 -1.59 5.02
N PHE A 11 0.66 -2.51 4.13
CA PHE A 11 1.20 -2.56 2.78
C PHE A 11 0.08 -2.22 1.82
N GLY A 12 0.33 -1.34 0.86
CA GLY A 12 -0.69 -0.98 -0.11
C GLY A 12 -0.12 -0.65 -1.48
N THR A 13 -1.02 -0.62 -2.44
CA THR A 13 -0.80 -0.18 -3.82
C THR A 13 -1.94 0.74 -4.24
N VAL A 14 -1.65 1.65 -5.16
CA VAL A 14 -2.67 2.40 -5.89
C VAL A 14 -2.38 2.29 -7.38
N ASP A 15 -3.38 1.91 -8.17
CA ASP A 15 -3.30 1.92 -9.62
C ASP A 15 -3.45 3.37 -10.11
N VAL A 16 -2.40 3.90 -10.73
CA VAL A 16 -2.36 5.29 -11.22
C VAL A 16 -3.24 5.54 -12.44
N GLN A 17 -3.77 4.50 -13.08
CA GLN A 17 -4.66 4.61 -14.23
C GLN A 17 -6.12 4.55 -13.81
N THR A 18 -6.45 3.64 -12.89
CA THR A 18 -7.84 3.38 -12.48
C THR A 18 -8.21 4.02 -11.16
N GLY A 19 -7.23 4.36 -10.31
CA GLY A 19 -7.46 4.83 -8.95
C GLY A 19 -7.80 3.70 -7.96
N ASP A 20 -7.74 2.43 -8.39
CA ASP A 20 -7.98 1.29 -7.51
C ASP A 20 -6.91 1.21 -6.42
N GLY A 21 -7.36 1.08 -5.18
CA GLY A 21 -6.51 1.05 -3.99
C GLY A 21 -6.63 -0.29 -3.29
N PHE A 22 -5.50 -1.00 -3.17
CA PHE A 22 -5.45 -2.28 -2.46
C PHE A 22 -4.51 -2.19 -1.26
N CYS A 23 -4.95 -2.67 -0.10
CA CYS A 23 -4.16 -2.59 1.13
C CYS A 23 -4.35 -3.83 1.99
N THR A 24 -3.28 -4.26 2.66
CA THR A 24 -3.31 -5.33 3.66
C THR A 24 -2.56 -4.91 4.90
N SER A 25 -3.09 -5.30 6.06
CA SER A 25 -2.41 -5.07 7.34
C SER A 25 -1.48 -6.22 7.70
N ALA A 26 -0.35 -5.91 8.32
CA ALA A 26 0.61 -6.88 8.85
C ALA A 26 0.95 -6.56 10.31
N ASN A 27 1.37 -7.60 11.05
CA ASN A 27 1.82 -7.42 12.43
C ASN A 27 3.24 -6.87 12.51
N GLN A 28 4.04 -7.07 11.45
CA GLN A 28 5.42 -6.59 11.37
C GLN A 28 5.76 -6.18 9.94
N CYS A 29 6.61 -5.16 9.80
CA CYS A 29 7.17 -4.74 8.53
C CYS A 29 8.41 -5.58 8.20
N ASN A 30 8.21 -6.75 7.59
CA ASN A 30 9.30 -7.67 7.24
C ASN A 30 9.12 -8.29 5.85
N ALA A 31 10.15 -8.98 5.37
CA ALA A 31 10.20 -9.61 4.05
C ALA A 31 9.07 -10.64 3.83
N ALA A 32 8.72 -11.42 4.85
CA ALA A 32 7.68 -12.44 4.76
C ALA A 32 6.28 -11.81 4.65
N ALA A 33 6.04 -10.73 5.40
CA ALA A 33 4.81 -9.96 5.30
C ALA A 33 4.69 -9.30 3.92
N PHE A 34 5.78 -8.75 3.38
CA PHE A 34 5.79 -8.19 2.03
C PHE A 34 5.56 -9.26 0.95
N LEU A 35 6.15 -10.46 1.09
CA LEU A 35 5.87 -11.58 0.18
C LEU A 35 4.38 -11.98 0.22
N SER A 36 3.80 -12.09 1.42
CA SER A 36 2.37 -12.38 1.58
C SER A 36 1.50 -11.30 0.93
N PHE A 37 1.92 -10.04 1.03
CA PHE A 37 1.26 -8.94 0.34
C PHE A 37 1.31 -9.10 -1.18
N LEU A 38 2.49 -9.41 -1.76
CA LEU A 38 2.61 -9.63 -3.21
C LEU A 38 1.75 -10.81 -3.70
N GLN A 39 1.66 -11.89 -2.92
CA GLN A 39 0.76 -13.01 -3.25
C GLN A 39 -0.70 -12.57 -3.32
N LYS A 40 -1.16 -11.77 -2.35
CA LYS A 40 -2.53 -11.23 -2.34
C LYS A 40 -2.76 -10.23 -3.48
N LEU A 41 -1.73 -9.45 -3.81
CA LEU A 41 -1.78 -8.48 -4.91
C LEU A 41 -2.00 -9.17 -6.27
N LEU A 42 -1.31 -10.29 -6.51
CA LEU A 42 -1.49 -11.10 -7.73
C LEU A 42 -2.92 -11.67 -7.85
N VAL A 43 -3.56 -11.99 -6.72
CA VAL A 43 -4.96 -12.45 -6.70
C VAL A 43 -5.92 -11.28 -6.95
N HIS A 44 -5.67 -10.12 -6.35
CA HIS A 44 -6.51 -8.92 -6.52
C HIS A 44 -6.53 -8.43 -7.97
N TYR A 45 -5.36 -8.38 -8.61
CA TYR A 45 -5.22 -8.00 -10.02
C TYR A 45 -5.04 -9.25 -10.90
N MET A 46 -5.95 -10.22 -10.78
CA MET A 46 -5.95 -11.40 -11.64
C MET A 46 -6.00 -11.01 -13.12
N ASP A 47 -5.34 -11.78 -13.97
CA ASP A 47 -5.27 -11.60 -15.43
C ASP A 47 -4.63 -10.30 -15.93
N LYS A 48 -4.04 -9.49 -15.05
CA LYS A 48 -3.27 -8.29 -15.42
C LYS A 48 -1.77 -8.51 -15.22
N PHE A 49 -0.98 -7.88 -16.09
CA PHE A 49 0.44 -7.69 -15.84
C PHE A 49 0.67 -6.48 -14.93
N ILE A 50 1.27 -6.69 -13.77
CA ILE A 50 1.50 -5.70 -12.74
C ILE A 50 2.93 -5.19 -12.84
N VAL A 51 3.09 -3.89 -13.07
CA VAL A 51 4.36 -3.19 -12.84
C VAL A 51 4.24 -2.47 -11.50
N LEU A 52 4.84 -3.04 -10.47
CA LEU A 52 4.81 -2.48 -9.13
C LEU A 52 5.98 -1.52 -8.94
N VAL A 53 5.67 -0.23 -8.84
CA VAL A 53 6.65 0.83 -8.56
C VAL A 53 6.86 0.93 -7.06
N LEU A 54 8.09 0.77 -6.60
CA LEU A 54 8.48 0.73 -5.19
C LEU A 54 9.53 1.80 -4.87
N ASP A 55 9.56 2.19 -3.60
CA ASP A 55 10.70 2.94 -3.05
C ASP A 55 11.89 1.99 -2.77
N ASN A 56 12.97 2.53 -2.22
CA ASN A 56 14.18 1.77 -1.90
C ASN A 56 14.20 1.19 -0.48
N ALA A 57 13.05 0.94 0.15
CA ALA A 57 13.03 0.31 1.46
C ALA A 57 13.72 -1.06 1.44
N ARG A 58 14.53 -1.34 2.47
CA ARG A 58 15.38 -2.56 2.54
C ARG A 58 14.58 -3.86 2.38
N ILE A 59 13.33 -3.86 2.83
CA ILE A 59 12.42 -5.01 2.74
C ILE A 59 12.09 -5.42 1.30
N HIS A 60 12.19 -4.49 0.33
CA HIS A 60 11.90 -4.76 -1.08
C HIS A 60 13.10 -5.41 -1.81
N HIS A 61 14.30 -5.30 -1.24
CA HIS A 61 15.57 -5.78 -1.84
C HIS A 61 16.01 -7.16 -1.34
N VAL A 62 15.17 -7.83 -0.55
CA VAL A 62 15.52 -9.09 0.12
C VAL A 62 15.60 -10.25 -0.87
N LYS A 63 16.68 -11.03 -0.78
CA LYS A 63 16.92 -12.21 -1.64
C LYS A 63 15.79 -13.24 -1.59
N LEU A 64 15.03 -13.28 -0.48
CA LEU A 64 13.88 -14.16 -0.28
C LEU A 64 12.82 -14.02 -1.38
N LEU A 65 12.68 -12.83 -1.99
CA LEU A 65 11.67 -12.60 -3.03
C LEU A 65 12.06 -13.21 -4.38
N ARG A 66 13.33 -13.53 -4.62
CA ARG A 66 13.82 -13.93 -5.95
C ARG A 66 13.07 -15.14 -6.54
N PRO A 67 12.87 -16.26 -5.82
CA PRO A 67 12.15 -17.41 -6.38
C PRO A 67 10.70 -17.06 -6.74
N PHE A 68 10.04 -16.25 -5.90
CA PHE A 68 8.68 -15.80 -6.14
C PHE A 68 8.58 -14.89 -7.37
N LEU A 69 9.50 -13.94 -7.52
CA LEU A 69 9.52 -13.03 -8.68
C LEU A 69 9.80 -13.80 -9.97
N GLU A 70 10.72 -14.77 -9.95
CA GLU A 70 11.01 -15.60 -11.13
C GLU A 70 9.83 -16.48 -11.55
N GLN A 71 9.12 -17.06 -10.57
CA GLN A 71 7.92 -17.85 -10.81
C GLN A 71 6.80 -17.02 -11.42
N ASN A 72 6.68 -15.74 -11.00
CA ASN A 72 5.60 -14.84 -11.40
C ASN A 72 6.03 -13.77 -12.41
N ARG A 73 7.19 -13.92 -13.08
CA ARG A 73 7.77 -12.91 -13.98
C ARG A 73 6.88 -12.52 -15.16
N HIS A 74 5.94 -13.39 -15.54
CA HIS A 74 4.95 -13.15 -16.60
C HIS A 74 3.73 -12.34 -16.13
N GLN A 75 3.65 -12.06 -14.83
CA GLN A 75 2.52 -11.35 -14.23
C GLN A 75 2.97 -10.17 -13.34
N LEU A 76 4.18 -10.19 -12.79
CA LEU A 76 4.68 -9.17 -11.87
C LEU A 76 6.11 -8.76 -12.22
N SER A 77 6.32 -7.44 -12.32
CA SER A 77 7.63 -6.82 -12.38
C SER A 77 7.75 -5.73 -11.32
N LEU A 78 8.92 -5.65 -10.67
CA LEU A 78 9.22 -4.60 -9.69
C LEU A 78 10.08 -3.52 -10.36
N LEU A 79 9.66 -2.27 -10.25
CA LEU A 79 10.42 -1.11 -10.68
C LEU A 79 10.73 -0.23 -9.47
N PHE A 80 12.00 0.14 -9.30
CA PHE A 80 12.43 0.95 -8.17
C PHE A 80 12.58 2.41 -8.60
N LEU A 81 12.01 3.32 -7.80
CA LEU A 81 12.22 4.75 -7.97
C LEU A 81 13.69 5.12 -7.71
N PRO A 82 14.17 6.26 -8.23
CA PRO A 82 15.45 6.81 -7.83
C PRO A 82 15.51 7.01 -6.30
N PRO A 83 16.69 6.84 -5.69
CA PRO A 83 16.86 7.10 -4.26
C PRO A 83 16.37 8.50 -3.85
N TYR A 84 15.77 8.61 -2.66
CA TYR A 84 15.31 9.87 -2.07
C TYR A 84 14.30 10.67 -2.92
N SER A 85 13.47 9.98 -3.71
CA SER A 85 12.44 10.60 -4.56
C SER A 85 11.00 10.30 -4.09
N PRO A 86 10.63 10.54 -2.80
CA PRO A 86 9.30 10.23 -2.28
C PRO A 86 8.17 11.00 -2.99
N GLU A 87 8.47 12.18 -3.55
CA GLU A 87 7.52 13.00 -4.30
C GLU A 87 7.03 12.32 -5.60
N TRP A 88 7.77 11.32 -6.08
CA TRP A 88 7.42 10.50 -7.25
C TRP A 88 6.60 9.28 -6.90
N ASN A 89 6.39 8.98 -5.61
CA ASN A 89 5.60 7.84 -5.17
C ASN A 89 4.14 8.27 -4.91
N PRO A 90 3.18 8.00 -5.81
CA PRO A 90 1.83 8.54 -5.71
C PRO A 90 1.08 8.04 -4.47
N ILE A 91 1.43 6.86 -3.97
CA ILE A 91 0.81 6.27 -2.79
C ILE A 91 1.09 7.08 -1.51
N GLU A 92 2.17 7.87 -1.45
CA GLU A 92 2.46 8.72 -0.29
C GLU A 92 1.36 9.78 -0.08
N LYS A 93 0.77 10.28 -1.16
CA LYS A 93 -0.37 11.19 -1.09
C LYS A 93 -1.62 10.48 -0.56
N LEU A 94 -1.82 9.22 -0.94
CA LEU A 94 -2.92 8.40 -0.42
C LEU A 94 -2.71 8.08 1.06
N TRP A 95 -1.48 7.76 1.48
CA TRP A 95 -1.15 7.53 2.89
C TRP A 95 -1.34 8.75 3.76
N ARG A 96 -0.97 9.94 3.27
CA ARG A 96 -1.28 11.18 3.97
C ARG A 96 -2.79 11.37 4.13
N TRP A 97 -3.56 11.16 3.06
CA TRP A 97 -5.02 11.29 3.13
C TRP A 97 -5.65 10.30 4.11
N LEU A 98 -5.18 9.05 4.13
CA LEU A 98 -5.59 8.05 5.11
C LEU A 98 -5.30 8.53 6.53
N LYS A 99 -4.07 8.99 6.81
CA LYS A 99 -3.69 9.48 8.15
C LYS A 99 -4.56 10.66 8.58
N ASP A 100 -4.83 11.59 7.68
CA ASP A 100 -5.68 12.76 7.96
C ASP A 100 -7.13 12.36 8.31
N MET A 101 -7.65 11.30 7.68
CA MET A 101 -9.02 10.83 7.93
C MET A 101 -9.15 9.91 9.14
N VAL A 102 -8.14 9.05 9.35
CA VAL A 102 -8.18 7.94 10.31
C VAL A 102 -7.48 8.28 11.62
N ILE A 103 -6.35 8.97 11.58
CA ILE A 103 -5.47 9.16 12.75
C ILE A 103 -5.60 10.56 13.35
N VAL A 104 -5.66 11.59 12.51
CA VAL A 104 -5.67 12.99 13.00
C VAL A 104 -6.93 13.26 13.82
N ASN A 105 -6.74 13.79 15.04
CA ASN A 105 -7.80 14.13 16.00
C ASN A 105 -8.74 12.97 16.38
N ARG A 106 -8.31 11.72 16.23
CA ARG A 106 -9.05 10.54 16.66
C ARG A 106 -8.26 9.73 17.68
N PHE A 107 -8.93 9.34 18.76
CA PHE A 107 -8.38 8.40 19.73
C PHE A 107 -8.79 6.99 19.32
N HIS A 108 -7.81 6.10 19.23
CA HIS A 108 -8.02 4.67 19.02
C HIS A 108 -7.54 3.92 20.26
N LYS A 109 -8.40 3.09 20.83
CA LYS A 109 -8.08 2.37 22.07
C LYS A 109 -7.03 1.27 21.86
N ASP A 110 -7.03 0.65 20.68
CA ASP A 110 -6.21 -0.50 20.32
C ASP A 110 -5.99 -0.61 18.81
N GLU A 111 -5.19 -1.59 18.38
CA GLU A 111 -4.91 -1.85 16.97
C GLU A 111 -6.16 -2.27 16.17
N SER A 112 -7.16 -2.86 16.82
CA SER A 112 -8.37 -3.34 16.14
C SER A 112 -9.21 -2.16 15.66
N GLU A 113 -9.32 -1.10 16.45
CA GLU A 113 -10.01 0.13 16.04
C GLU A 113 -9.30 0.84 14.89
N ILE A 114 -7.96 0.84 14.90
CA ILE A 114 -7.16 1.38 13.79
C ILE A 114 -7.44 0.57 12.52
N ARG A 115 -7.43 -0.77 12.58
CA ARG A 115 -7.71 -1.64 11.43
C ARG A 115 -9.11 -1.44 10.89
N SER A 116 -10.11 -1.31 11.76
CA SER A 116 -11.49 -1.02 11.36
C SER A 116 -11.57 0.30 10.61
N SER A 117 -10.98 1.36 11.17
CA SER A 117 -11.01 2.70 10.55
C SER A 117 -10.27 2.75 9.22
N VAL A 118 -9.20 1.97 9.06
CA VAL A 118 -8.52 1.78 7.77
C VAL A 118 -9.45 1.09 6.77
N SER A 119 -10.19 0.06 7.19
CA SER A 119 -11.18 -0.62 6.34
C SER A 119 -12.27 0.34 5.87
N ASP A 120 -12.84 1.11 6.79
CA ASP A 120 -13.87 2.11 6.49
C ASP A 120 -13.36 3.17 5.50
N PHE A 121 -12.09 3.58 5.63
CA PHE A 121 -11.46 4.49 4.68
C PHE A 121 -11.34 3.87 3.28
N LEU A 122 -10.93 2.60 3.18
CA LEU A 122 -10.83 1.90 1.89
C LEU A 122 -12.19 1.75 1.23
N GLU A 123 -13.22 1.36 1.99
CA GLU A 123 -14.61 1.30 1.50
C GLU A 123 -15.13 2.66 1.06
N PHE A 124 -14.74 3.74 1.75
CA PHE A 124 -15.11 5.11 1.38
C PHE A 124 -14.48 5.56 0.05
N ILE A 125 -13.22 5.21 -0.23
CA ILE A 125 -12.55 5.63 -1.47
C ILE A 125 -12.84 4.72 -2.65
N HIS A 126 -13.15 3.44 -2.42
CA HIS A 126 -13.41 2.43 -3.46
C HIS A 126 -14.44 2.87 -4.52
N PRO A 127 -15.62 3.44 -4.18
CA PRO A 127 -16.57 3.88 -5.20
C PRO A 127 -16.18 5.20 -5.91
N CYS A 128 -15.05 5.83 -5.54
CA CYS A 128 -14.67 7.17 -6.02
C CYS A 128 -13.26 7.19 -6.67
N PRO A 129 -13.01 6.42 -7.73
CA PRO A 129 -11.68 6.33 -8.37
C PRO A 129 -11.14 7.69 -8.86
N GLU A 130 -11.99 8.56 -9.41
CA GLU A 130 -11.58 9.90 -9.86
C GLU A 130 -11.04 10.77 -8.72
N LYS A 131 -11.63 10.63 -7.52
CA LYS A 131 -11.17 11.35 -6.32
C LYS A 131 -9.81 10.84 -5.88
N VAL A 132 -9.58 9.53 -5.97
CA VAL A 132 -8.26 8.92 -5.71
C VAL A 132 -7.25 9.45 -6.72
N LEU A 133 -7.55 9.36 -8.02
CA LEU A 133 -6.69 9.85 -9.11
C LEU A 133 -6.37 11.34 -8.96
N SER A 134 -7.35 12.17 -8.61
CA SER A 134 -7.16 13.60 -8.34
C SER A 134 -6.21 13.81 -7.16
N ARG A 135 -6.41 13.08 -6.06
CA ARG A 135 -5.58 13.20 -4.84
C ARG A 135 -4.14 12.74 -5.06
N ILE A 136 -3.92 11.67 -5.81
CA ILE A 136 -2.56 11.20 -6.13
C ILE A 136 -1.90 12.02 -7.24
N GLY A 137 -2.66 12.87 -7.94
CA GLY A 137 -2.19 13.75 -9.01
C GLY A 137 -2.04 13.07 -10.37
N CYS A 138 -2.81 12.00 -10.60
CA CYS A 138 -2.80 11.19 -11.83
C CYS A 138 -4.10 11.34 -12.64
N LEU A 139 -5.04 12.18 -12.22
CA LEU A 139 -6.25 12.45 -12.98
C LEU A 139 -5.88 13.11 -14.32
N LYS A 140 -6.21 12.43 -15.43
CA LYS A 140 -6.04 12.97 -16.78
C LYS A 140 -7.00 14.15 -16.93
N ARG A 141 -6.46 15.29 -17.37
CA ARG A 141 -7.24 16.48 -17.72
C ARG A 141 -7.89 16.31 -19.09
#